data_AF-A0A938RMP7-F1
#
_entry.id   AF-A0A938RMP7-F1
#
_cell.length_a   1.000
_cell.length_b   1.000
_cell.length_c   1.000
_cell.angle_alpha   90.00
_cell.angle_beta   90.00
_cell.angle_gamma   90.00
#
_symmetry.space_group_name_H-M   'P 1'
#
loop_
_entity.id
_entity.type
_entity.pdbx_description
1 polymer ?
#
loop_
_entity_poly.entity_id
_entity_poly.type
_entity_poly.pdbx_seq_one_letter_code
_entity_poly.pdbx_strand_id
1 'polypeptide(L)'
;NGKERPWKETLFFKLWGMAVKRSWMWNSGISITRPLMNAGSRGGAIRQMKGAFRGWFRKRDFPAMAEETFRERWEKTVGKGTDFKSVP
;
A
#
# COMPACT_ATOMS: atom_id res chain seq x y z
N ASN A 1 -32.05 -1.30 21.02
CA ASN A 1 -31.86 0.07 20.49
C ASN A 1 -30.65 0.13 19.56
N GLY A 2 -30.84 -0.21 18.29
CA GLY A 2 -29.81 0.00 17.27
C GLY A 2 -29.81 1.48 16.88
N LYS A 3 -28.79 2.24 17.29
CA LYS A 3 -28.60 3.61 16.80
C LYS A 3 -28.50 3.55 15.28
N GLU A 4 -29.33 4.34 14.58
CA GLU A 4 -29.26 4.46 13.13
C GLU A 4 -27.83 4.84 12.73
N ARG A 5 -27.26 4.08 11.78
CA ARG A 5 -25.91 4.38 11.30
C ARG A 5 -25.93 5.77 10.66
N PRO A 6 -25.09 6.71 11.11
CA PRO A 6 -24.95 8.03 10.49
C PRO A 6 -24.84 7.90 8.97
N TRP A 7 -25.64 8.63 8.20
CA TRP A 7 -25.65 8.48 6.74
C TRP A 7 -24.23 8.61 6.16
N LYS A 8 -23.42 9.49 6.76
CA LYS A 8 -22.04 9.78 6.35
C LYS A 8 -21.16 8.55 6.42
N GLU A 9 -21.32 7.71 7.44
CA GLU A 9 -20.59 6.45 7.57
C GLU A 9 -21.02 5.48 6.47
N THR A 10 -22.31 5.34 6.23
CA THR A 10 -22.85 4.49 5.16
C THR A 10 -22.34 4.91 3.79
N LEU A 11 -22.30 6.22 3.51
CA LEU A 11 -21.76 6.76 2.27
C LEU A 11 -20.26 6.49 2.14
N PHE A 12 -19.49 6.75 3.20
CA PHE A 12 -18.05 6.48 3.24
C PHE A 12 -17.75 5.00 2.94
N PHE A 13 -18.40 4.07 3.64
CA PHE A 13 -18.17 2.64 3.43
C PHE A 13 -18.62 2.15 2.05
N LYS A 14 -19.69 2.74 1.47
CA LYS A 14 -20.14 2.43 0.11
C LYS A 14 -19.11 2.87 -0.93
N LEU A 15 -18.58 4.09 -0.80
CA LEU A 15 -17.52 4.61 -1.67
C LEU A 15 -16.22 3.82 -1.50
N TRP A 16 -15.83 3.52 -0.26
CA TRP A 16 -14.67 2.68 0.05
C TRP A 16 -14.80 1.29 -0.56
N GLY A 17 -15.96 0.66 -0.44
CA GLY A 17 -16.23 -0.65 -1.05
C GLY A 17 -16.11 -0.62 -2.57
N MET A 18 -16.57 0.43 -3.24
CA MET A 18 -16.40 0.59 -4.69
C MET A 18 -14.93 0.84 -5.06
N ALA A 19 -14.19 1.62 -4.28
CA ALA A 19 -12.78 1.89 -4.49
C ALA A 19 -11.93 0.61 -4.35
N VAL A 20 -12.18 -0.20 -3.32
CA VAL A 20 -11.45 -1.47 -3.09
C VAL A 20 -11.83 -2.53 -4.13
N LYS A 21 -13.09 -2.56 -4.61
CA LYS A 21 -13.52 -3.49 -5.66
C LYS A 21 -12.90 -3.20 -7.03
N ARG A 22 -12.45 -1.97 -7.29
CA ARG A 22 -11.89 -1.59 -8.59
C ARG A 22 -10.36 -1.60 -8.54
N SER A 23 -9.76 -2.67 -9.06
CA SER A 23 -8.30 -2.91 -9.00
C SER A 23 -7.46 -1.73 -9.52
N TRP A 24 -7.91 -1.01 -10.55
CA TRP A 24 -7.20 0.18 -11.04
C TRP A 24 -7.19 1.34 -10.03
N MET A 25 -8.30 1.57 -9.31
CA MET A 25 -8.38 2.65 -8.31
C MET A 25 -7.55 2.29 -7.07
N TRP A 26 -7.56 1.02 -6.67
CA TRP A 26 -6.66 0.49 -5.65
C TRP A 26 -5.18 0.66 -6.04
N ASN A 27 -4.81 0.27 -7.26
CA ASN A 27 -3.43 0.39 -7.76
C ASN A 27 -2.96 1.86 -7.82
N SER A 28 -3.81 2.78 -8.32
CA SER A 28 -3.49 4.22 -8.33
C SER A 28 -3.33 4.80 -6.93
N GLY A 29 -4.18 4.38 -5.97
CA GLY A 29 -4.07 4.79 -4.58
C GLY A 29 -2.75 4.34 -3.94
N ILE A 30 -2.33 3.10 -4.21
CA ILE A 30 -1.04 2.57 -3.74
C ILE A 30 0.14 3.31 -4.38
N SER A 31 0.07 3.61 -5.69
CA SER A 31 1.11 4.35 -6.40
C SER A 31 1.34 5.76 -5.82
N ILE A 32 0.27 6.44 -5.41
CA ILE A 32 0.37 7.77 -4.75
C ILE A 32 0.82 7.64 -3.29
N THR A 33 0.39 6.61 -2.58
CA THR A 33 0.71 6.41 -1.17
C THR A 33 2.17 5.98 -0.97
N ARG A 34 2.74 5.23 -1.92
CA ARG A 34 4.12 4.72 -1.88
C ARG A 34 5.17 5.83 -1.68
N PRO A 35 5.25 6.91 -2.49
CA PRO A 35 6.22 7.99 -2.27
C PRO A 35 5.94 8.75 -0.96
N LEU A 36 4.67 8.91 -0.56
CA LEU A 36 4.31 9.59 0.70
C LEU A 36 4.79 8.80 1.92
N MET A 37 4.67 7.48 1.91
CA MET A 37 5.18 6.61 2.99
C MET A 37 6.71 6.52 2.96
N ASN A 38 7.32 6.43 1.78
CA ASN A 38 8.77 6.33 1.62
C ASN A 38 9.51 7.65 1.85
N ALA A 39 8.84 8.81 1.74
CA ALA A 39 9.43 10.12 2.05
C ALA A 39 9.90 10.23 3.52
N GLY A 40 9.31 9.46 4.44
CA GLY A 40 9.73 9.36 5.84
C GLY A 40 10.67 8.18 6.13
N SER A 41 11.00 7.37 5.13
CA SER A 41 11.88 6.21 5.30
C SER A 41 13.34 6.65 5.30
N ARG A 42 14.15 6.08 6.19
CA ARG A 42 15.59 6.37 6.30
C ARG A 42 16.34 5.05 6.24
N GLY A 43 17.14 4.84 5.20
CA GLY A 43 17.87 3.58 4.99
C GLY A 43 16.99 2.38 4.64
N GLY A 44 15.85 2.58 3.95
CA GLY A 44 14.97 1.49 3.54
C GLY A 44 14.03 0.98 4.65
N ALA A 45 13.93 1.69 5.78
CA ALA A 45 12.97 1.40 6.84
C ALA A 45 12.17 2.65 7.25
N ILE A 46 10.87 2.47 7.44
CA ILE A 46 9.98 3.48 8.04
C ILE A 46 10.13 3.34 9.56
N ARG A 47 10.98 4.18 10.16
CA ARG A 47 11.22 4.18 11.61
C ARG A 47 10.19 4.99 12.39
N GLN A 48 9.56 5.99 11.75
CA GLN A 48 8.61 6.88 12.43
C GLN A 48 7.55 7.40 11.46
N MET A 49 6.28 7.29 11.86
CA MET A 49 5.14 7.88 11.16
C MET A 49 4.44 8.87 12.10
N LYS A 50 4.13 10.09 11.62
CA LYS A 50 3.43 11.11 12.42
C LYS A 50 1.94 10.78 12.54
N GLY A 51 1.28 11.23 13.61
CA GLY A 51 -0.17 11.04 13.82
C GLY A 51 -0.55 9.72 14.50
N ALA A 52 -1.76 9.21 14.23
CA ALA A 52 -2.33 8.04 14.89
C ALA A 52 -1.47 6.75 14.78
N PHE A 53 -0.60 6.68 13.77
CA PHE A 53 0.29 5.55 13.55
C PHE A 53 1.61 5.63 14.34
N ARG A 54 1.87 6.73 15.07
CA ARG A 54 3.12 6.92 15.83
C ARG A 54 3.38 5.79 16.82
N GLY A 55 2.34 5.28 17.49
CA GLY A 55 2.47 4.16 18.42
C GLY A 55 2.82 2.84 17.74
N TRP A 56 2.29 2.62 16.52
CA TRP A 56 2.50 1.41 15.72
C TRP A 56 3.94 1.28 15.23
N PHE A 57 4.54 2.40 14.78
CA PHE A 57 5.94 2.46 14.33
C PHE A 57 6.94 2.66 15.48
N ARG A 58 6.49 2.80 16.73
CA ARG A 58 7.39 3.00 17.89
C ARG A 58 8.09 1.71 18.34
N LYS A 59 7.50 0.55 18.07
CA LYS A 59 8.03 -0.78 18.46
C LYS A 59 8.48 -1.64 17.27
N ARG A 60 8.14 -1.26 16.04
CA ARG A 60 8.45 -2.04 14.84
C ARG A 60 8.89 -1.11 13.73
N ASP A 61 10.13 -1.33 13.28
CA ASP A 61 10.59 -0.81 12.01
C ASP A 61 9.91 -1.63 10.91
N PHE A 62 9.25 -0.96 9.97
CA PHE A 62 8.74 -1.62 8.77
C PHE A 62 9.71 -1.36 7.62
N PRO A 63 9.98 -2.36 6.77
CA PRO A 63 10.68 -2.11 5.53
C PRO A 63 9.91 -1.06 4.72
N ALA A 64 10.65 -0.17 4.07
CA ALA A 64 10.09 0.76 3.10
C ALA A 64 9.28 -0.02 2.07
N MET A 65 8.21 0.60 1.59
CA MET A 65 7.41 -0.03 0.54
C MET A 65 8.29 -0.21 -0.68
N ALA A 66 8.38 -1.45 -1.18
CA ALA A 66 9.14 -1.77 -2.37
C ALA A 66 8.72 -0.88 -3.54
N GLU A 67 9.70 -0.43 -4.34
CA GLU A 67 9.48 0.44 -5.50
C GLU A 67 8.55 -0.19 -6.54
N GLU A 68 8.51 -1.53 -6.59
CA GLU A 68 7.68 -2.32 -7.48
C GLU A 68 6.74 -3.21 -6.66
N THR A 69 5.49 -3.32 -7.10
CA THR A 69 4.57 -4.36 -6.61
C THR A 69 5.04 -5.73 -7.07
N PHE A 70 4.64 -6.78 -6.35
CA PHE A 70 4.87 -8.16 -6.78
C PHE A 70 4.38 -8.40 -8.22
N ARG A 71 3.22 -7.83 -8.58
CA ARG A 71 2.65 -7.94 -9.92
C ARG A 71 3.52 -7.26 -10.98
N GLU A 72 3.98 -6.05 -10.74
CA GLU A 72 4.89 -5.34 -11.67
C GLU A 72 6.21 -6.10 -11.84
N ARG A 73 6.78 -6.62 -10.74
CA ARG A 73 7.98 -7.45 -10.77
C ARG A 73 7.73 -8.73 -11.56
N TRP A 74 6.59 -9.39 -11.34
CA TRP A 74 6.20 -10.60 -12.07
C TRP A 74 6.00 -10.35 -13.56
N GLU A 75 5.27 -9.30 -13.94
CA GLU A 75 5.07 -8.90 -15.34
C GLU A 75 6.40 -8.55 -16.01
N LYS A 76 7.36 -7.94 -15.28
CA LYS A 76 8.72 -7.71 -15.77
C LYS A 76 9.52 -9.01 -15.97
N THR A 77 9.42 -9.96 -15.05
CA THR A 77 10.12 -11.25 -15.12
C THR A 77 9.53 -12.19 -16.17
N VAL A 78 8.21 -12.17 -16.36
CA VAL A 78 7.52 -13.03 -17.34
C VAL A 78 7.51 -12.39 -18.74
N GLY A 79 7.43 -11.05 -18.82
CA GLY A 79 7.38 -10.31 -20.09
C GLY A 79 8.76 -10.13 -20.75
N LYS A 80 9.84 -10.13 -19.97
CA LYS A 80 11.19 -10.35 -20.51
C LYS A 80 11.42 -11.85 -20.46
N GLY A 81 11.30 -12.56 -21.58
CA GLY A 81 11.68 -13.98 -21.63
C GLY A 81 13.08 -14.15 -21.05
N THR A 82 13.17 -14.54 -19.78
CA THR A 82 14.43 -14.73 -19.08
C THR A 82 14.48 -16.18 -18.69
N ASP A 83 15.18 -16.90 -19.58
CA ASP A 83 16.01 -18.05 -19.31
C ASP A 83 16.42 -18.13 -17.83
N PHE A 84 15.98 -19.20 -17.18
CA PHE A 84 16.12 -19.50 -15.76
C PHE A 84 17.60 -19.69 -15.32
N LYS A 85 18.57 -19.47 -16.21
CA LYS A 85 19.99 -19.81 -16.03
C LYS A 85 20.90 -18.72 -15.46
N SER A 86 20.40 -17.55 -15.07
CA SER A 86 21.26 -16.43 -14.65
C SER A 86 20.98 -15.85 -13.26
N VAL A 87 20.63 -16.71 -12.30
CA VAL A 87 20.72 -16.37 -10.87
C VAL A 87 21.97 -17.04 -10.29
N PRO A 88 23.00 -16.29 -9.82
CA PRO A 88 24.16 -16.86 -9.13
C PRO A 88 23.80 -17.48 -7.78
#